data_AF-A0A256ZP62-F1
#
_entry.id   AF-A0A256ZP62-F1
#
_cell.length_a   1.000
_cell.length_b   1.000
_cell.length_c   1.000
_cell.angle_alpha   90.00
_cell.angle_beta   90.00
_cell.angle_gamma   90.00
#
_symmetry.space_group_name_H-M   'P 1'
#
loop_
_entity.id
_entity.type
_entity.pdbx_description
1 polymer ?
#
loop_
_entity_poly.entity_id
_entity_poly.type
_entity_poly.pdbx_seq_one_letter_code
_entity_poly.pdbx_strand_id
1 'polypeptide(L)' 'MSIQGRIKKAYSETRRILRLTRKPKKSEYEETAKITGLGMTVIGLVGFIVFIISELIREGHI' A
#
# COMPACT_ATOMS: atom_id res chain seq x y z
N MET A 1 0.27 31.13 -20.15
CA MET A 1 -0.37 30.70 -18.88
C MET A 1 0.73 30.29 -17.91
N SER A 2 1.00 31.10 -16.87
CA SER A 2 2.16 30.92 -15.98
C SER A 2 2.04 29.64 -15.15
N ILE A 3 3.18 29.04 -14.80
CA ILE A 3 3.28 27.79 -14.01
C ILE A 3 2.54 27.92 -12.67
N GLN A 4 2.56 29.10 -12.06
CA GLN A 4 1.83 29.41 -10.82
C GLN A 4 0.32 29.21 -10.95
N GLY A 5 -0.27 29.60 -12.09
CA GLY A 5 -1.70 29.42 -12.36
C GLY A 5 -2.09 27.95 -12.52
N ARG A 6 -1.20 27.11 -13.05
CA ARG A 6 -1.44 25.66 -13.23
C ARG A 6 -1.51 24.93 -11.89
N ILE A 7 -0.58 25.20 -10.97
CA ILE A 7 -0.55 24.56 -9.64
C ILE A 7 -1.78 24.98 -8.81
N LYS A 8 -2.13 26.28 -8.84
CA LYS A 8 -3.31 26.78 -8.12
C LYS A 8 -4.60 26.13 -8.64
N LYS A 9 -4.71 25.92 -9.96
CA LYS A 9 -5.85 25.24 -10.59
C LYS A 9 -5.90 23.76 -10.19
N ALA A 10 -4.78 23.04 -10.31
CA ALA A 10 -4.68 21.63 -9.94
C ALA A 10 -5.06 21.38 -8.47
N TYR A 11 -4.59 22.23 -7.55
CA TYR A 11 -4.95 22.13 -6.14
C TYR A 11 -6.46 22.31 -5.90
N SER A 12 -7.07 23.29 -6.57
CA SER A 12 -8.51 23.55 -6.48
C SER A 12 -9.35 22.38 -7.01
N GLU A 13 -8.95 21.82 -8.16
CA GLU A 13 -9.60 20.67 -8.78
C GLU A 13 -9.49 19.41 -7.91
N THR A 14 -8.29 19.08 -7.41
CA THR A 14 -8.08 17.94 -6.50
C THR A 14 -8.90 18.08 -5.22
N ARG A 15 -8.98 19.27 -4.63
CA ARG A 15 -9.81 19.51 -3.42
C ARG A 15 -11.30 19.28 -3.68
N ARG A 16 -11.79 19.59 -4.89
CA ARG A 16 -13.17 19.29 -5.27
C ARG A 16 -13.40 17.79 -5.40
N ILE A 17 -12.47 17.07 -6.03
CA ILE A 17 -12.55 15.62 -6.20
C ILE A 17 -12.58 14.91 -4.83
N LEU A 18 -11.68 15.28 -3.92
CA LEU A 18 -11.64 14.71 -2.56
C LEU A 18 -12.92 14.92 -1.75
N ARG A 19 -13.67 16.00 -2.04
CA ARG A 19 -14.99 16.26 -1.43
C ARG A 19 -16.12 15.47 -2.08
N LEU A 20 -15.97 15.09 -3.35
CA LEU A 20 -16.95 14.29 -4.09
C LEU A 20 -16.83 12.80 -3.78
N THR A 21 -15.64 12.32 -3.42
CA THR A 21 -15.42 10.91 -3.07
C THR A 21 -16.06 10.55 -1.75
N ARG A 22 -16.72 9.38 -1.69
CA ARG A 22 -17.30 8.82 -0.46
C ARG A 22 -16.20 8.37 0.49
N LYS A 23 -16.21 8.86 1.74
CA LYS A 23 -15.36 8.33 2.81
C LYS A 23 -15.81 6.90 3.16
N PRO A 24 -14.91 5.91 3.24
CA PRO A 24 -15.29 4.54 3.56
C PRO A 24 -15.90 4.45 4.95
N LYS A 25 -16.89 3.55 5.10
CA LYS A 25 -17.43 3.21 6.42
C LYS A 25 -16.41 2.35 7.17
N LYS A 26 -16.43 2.39 8.52
CA LYS A 26 -15.52 1.58 9.35
C LYS A 26 -15.56 0.09 8.99
N SER A 27 -16.75 -0.46 8.74
CA SER A 27 -16.91 -1.87 8.37
C SER A 27 -16.22 -2.23 7.04
N GLU A 28 -16.39 -1.40 6.00
CA GLU A 28 -15.76 -1.60 4.68
C GLU A 28 -14.23 -1.51 4.78
N TYR A 29 -13.74 -0.56 5.59
CA TYR A 29 -12.31 -0.41 5.85
C TYR A 29 -11.73 -1.63 6.58
N GLU A 30 -12.38 -2.09 7.65
CA GLU A 30 -11.94 -3.24 8.44
C GLU A 30 -11.91 -4.52 7.60
N GLU A 31 -12.92 -4.75 6.76
CA GLU A 31 -12.97 -5.90 5.87
C GLU A 31 -11.81 -5.89 4.87
N THR A 32 -11.59 -4.73 4.22
CA THR A 32 -10.47 -4.55 3.28
C THR A 32 -9.12 -4.71 3.97
N ALA A 33 -8.96 -4.15 5.17
CA ALA A 33 -7.74 -4.23 5.95
C ALA A 33 -7.43 -5.68 6.38
N LYS A 34 -8.45 -6.45 6.78
CA LYS A 34 -8.29 -7.87 7.14
C LYS A 34 -7.82 -8.70 5.94
N ILE A 35 -8.45 -8.54 4.78
CA ILE A 35 -8.09 -9.28 3.56
C ILE A 35 -6.67 -8.91 3.11
N THR A 36 -6.36 -7.62 3.09
CA THR A 36 -5.03 -7.10 2.69
C THR A 36 -3.95 -7.58 3.66
N GLY A 37 -4.21 -7.51 4.97
CA GLY A 37 -3.28 -7.98 6.00
C GLY A 37 -3.03 -9.48 5.91
N LEU A 38 -4.05 -10.26 5.59
CA LEU A 38 -3.89 -11.70 5.35
C LEU A 38 -2.99 -11.97 4.13
N GLY A 39 -3.22 -11.25 3.02
CA GLY A 39 -2.38 -11.36 1.82
C GLY A 39 -0.92 -10.98 2.06
N MET A 40 -0.68 -9.87 2.76
CA MET A 40 0.66 -9.43 3.15
C MET A 40 1.37 -10.46 4.03
N THR A 41 0.64 -11.07 4.97
CA THR A 41 1.20 -12.10 5.85
C THR A 41 1.62 -13.33 5.07
N VAL A 42 0.77 -13.82 4.15
CA VAL A 42 1.08 -14.99 3.32
C VAL A 42 2.31 -14.72 2.44
N ILE A 43 2.34 -13.60 1.72
CA ILE A 43 3.47 -13.25 0.84
C ILE A 43 4.75 -13.06 1.66
N GLY A 44 4.65 -12.37 2.80
CA GLY A 44 5.78 -12.16 3.72
C GLY A 44 6.33 -13.46 4.27
N LEU A 45 5.47 -14.42 4.67
CA LEU A 45 5.90 -15.73 5.14
C LEU A 45 6.60 -16.53 4.04
N VAL A 46 6.09 -16.51 2.81
CA VAL A 46 6.74 -17.20 1.69
C VAL A 46 8.14 -16.63 1.45
N GLY A 47 8.27 -15.30 1.38
CA GLY A 47 9.58 -14.64 1.24
C GLY A 47 10.51 -14.93 2.42
N PHE A 48 9.96 -14.97 3.63
CA PHE A 48 10.71 -15.28 4.85
C PHE A 48 11.22 -16.72 4.89
N ILE A 49 10.42 -17.70 4.43
CA ILE A 49 10.86 -19.09 4.31
C ILE A 49 12.01 -19.20 3.31
N VAL A 50 11.91 -18.55 2.14
CA VAL A 50 12.99 -18.53 1.15
C VAL A 50 14.26 -17.90 1.72
N PHE A 51 14.11 -16.82 2.49
CA PHE A 51 15.23 -16.18 3.17
C PHE A 51 15.91 -17.11 4.19
N ILE A 52 15.14 -17.78 5.05
CA ILE A 52 15.68 -18.74 6.02
C ILE A 52 16.43 -19.87 5.32
N ILE A 53 15.84 -20.44 4.25
CA ILE A 53 16.49 -21.52 3.49
C ILE A 53 17.80 -21.02 2.87
N SER A 54 17.78 -19.80 2.32
CA SER A 54 18.96 -19.18 1.71
C SER A 54 20.05 -18.90 2.75
N GLU A 55 19.66 -18.47 3.96
CA GLU A 55 20.58 -18.24 5.07
C GLU A 55 21.18 -19.53 5.59
N LEU A 56 20.37 -20.58 5.74
CA LEU A 56 20.82 -21.89 6.19
C LEU A 56 21.81 -22.53 5.19
N ILE A 57 21.58 -22.37 3.89
CA ILE A 57 22.52 -22.81 2.85
C ILE A 57 23.82 -21.99 2.92
N ARG A 58 23.72 -20.69 3.21
CA ARG A 58 24.89 -19.79 3.33
C ARG A 58 25.74 -20.07 4.57
N GLU A 59 25.13 -20.35 5.72
CA GLU A 59 25.86 -20.72 6.94
C GLU A 59 26.36 -22.17 6.90
N GLY A 60 25.65 -23.05 6.20
CA GLY A 60 26.02 -24.45 5.99
C GLY A 60 27.14 -24.68 4.97
N HIS A 61 27.97 -23.67 4.72
CA HIS A 61 29.14 -23.77 3.85
C HIS A 61 30.08 -24.88 4.30
N ILE A 62 29.99 -26.02 3.60
CA ILE A 62 31.13 -26.70 2.98
C ILE A 62 31.70 -25.77 1.91
#